data_AF-A0A3B8LFP0-F1
#
_entry.id   AF-A0A3B8LFP0-F1
#
_cell.length_a   1.000
_cell.length_b   1.000
_cell.length_c   1.000
_cell.angle_alpha   90.00
_cell.angle_beta   90.00
_cell.angle_gamma   90.00
#
_symmetry.space_group_name_H-M   'P 1'
#
loop_
_entity.id
_entity.type
_entity.pdbx_description
1 polymer ?
#
loop_
_entity_poly.entity_id
_entity_poly.type
_entity_poly.pdbx_seq_one_letter_code
_entity_poly.pdbx_strand_id
1 'polypeptide(L)'
;TIKEAYQSHKLLLEPHGAVGWAGLKSFWQAHPETRSMLTFSVETAHPAKFPEEIRTLLQFEPEIPAALEGLDEKEEFLQELDATYEAFHAFLKRF
;
A
#
# COMPACT_ATOMS: atom_id res chain seq x y z
N THR A 1 -7.07 -11.48 3.48
CA THR A 1 -6.12 -11.10 4.55
C THR A 1 -6.51 -9.82 5.26
N ILE A 2 -6.65 -8.68 4.58
CA ILE A 2 -7.03 -7.38 5.21
C ILE A 2 -8.23 -7.52 6.16
N LYS A 3 -9.35 -8.04 5.66
CA LYS A 3 -10.58 -8.25 6.45
C LYS A 3 -10.36 -9.12 7.69
N GLU A 4 -9.63 -10.22 7.54
CA GLU A 4 -9.32 -11.15 8.64
C GLU A 4 -8.42 -10.50 9.70
N ALA A 5 -7.39 -9.76 9.28
CA ALA A 5 -6.48 -9.06 10.19
C ALA A 5 -7.23 -7.98 10.98
N TYR A 6 -8.10 -7.22 10.32
CA TYR A 6 -8.93 -6.22 10.97
C TYR A 6 -9.94 -6.84 11.95
N GLN A 7 -10.60 -7.92 11.55
CA GLN A 7 -11.58 -8.60 12.40
C GLN A 7 -10.94 -9.28 13.62
N SER A 8 -9.79 -9.92 13.44
CA SER A 8 -9.12 -10.71 14.47
C SER A 8 -8.27 -9.86 15.41
N HIS A 9 -7.66 -8.78 14.89
CA HIS A 9 -6.64 -8.02 15.62
C HIS A 9 -6.89 -6.51 15.63
N LYS A 10 -7.93 -6.00 14.96
CA LYS A 10 -8.11 -4.57 14.70
C LYS A 10 -6.89 -3.93 14.02
N LEU A 11 -6.14 -4.75 13.29
CA LEU A 11 -4.98 -4.33 12.51
C LEU A 11 -5.44 -3.95 11.11
N LEU A 12 -5.28 -2.67 10.76
CA LEU A 12 -5.63 -2.15 9.45
C LEU A 12 -4.41 -2.27 8.52
N LEU A 13 -4.46 -3.28 7.65
CA LEU A 13 -3.44 -3.52 6.63
C LEU A 13 -3.85 -2.89 5.31
N GLU A 14 -2.87 -2.42 4.55
CA GLU A 14 -3.04 -2.07 3.14
C GLU A 14 -2.68 -3.27 2.22
N PRO A 15 -2.96 -3.21 0.90
CA PRO A 15 -2.73 -4.35 0.01
C PRO A 15 -1.33 -4.98 0.07
N HIS A 16 -0.25 -4.20 0.12
CA HIS A 16 1.12 -4.74 0.10
C HIS A 16 1.47 -5.42 1.43
N GLY A 17 1.16 -4.77 2.55
CA GLY A 17 1.29 -5.33 3.90
C GLY A 17 0.46 -6.59 4.10
N ALA A 18 -0.75 -6.63 3.54
CA ALA A 18 -1.58 -7.82 3.54
C ALA A 18 -0.99 -9.00 2.76
N VAL A 19 -0.23 -8.73 1.68
CA VAL A 19 0.55 -9.76 0.98
C VAL A 19 1.70 -10.25 1.87
N GLY A 20 2.45 -9.35 2.50
CA GLY A 20 3.51 -9.71 3.45
C GLY A 20 2.99 -10.57 4.62
N TRP A 21 1.86 -10.18 5.19
CA TRP A 21 1.18 -10.91 6.26
C TRP A 21 0.71 -12.30 5.80
N ALA A 22 0.11 -12.38 4.61
CA ALA A 22 -0.30 -13.66 4.03
C ALA A 22 0.90 -14.58 3.78
N GLY A 23 2.02 -14.03 3.28
CA GLY A 23 3.27 -14.76 3.08
C GLY A 23 3.81 -15.37 4.38
N LEU A 24 3.83 -14.58 5.47
CA LEU A 24 4.22 -15.08 6.80
C LEU A 24 3.30 -16.20 7.29
N LYS A 25 1.98 -16.05 7.13
CA LYS A 25 1.02 -17.10 7.50
C LYS A 25 1.27 -18.39 6.71
N SER A 26 1.50 -18.29 5.41
CA SER A 26 1.82 -19.44 4.55
C SER A 26 3.15 -20.09 4.94
N PHE A 27 4.17 -19.29 5.28
CA PHE A 27 5.45 -19.80 5.77
C PHE A 27 5.28 -20.62 7.05
N TRP A 28 4.53 -20.14 8.03
CA TRP A 28 4.25 -20.90 9.25
C TRP A 28 3.44 -22.17 9.04
N GLN A 29 2.60 -22.23 8.00
CA GLN A 29 1.89 -23.46 7.64
C GLN A 29 2.87 -24.51 7.09
N ALA A 30 3.86 -24.08 6.30
CA ALA A 30 4.90 -24.95 5.78
C ALA A 30 5.98 -25.33 6.82
N HIS A 31 6.21 -24.46 7.80
CA HIS A 31 7.25 -24.59 8.85
C HIS A 31 6.69 -24.36 10.26
N PRO A 32 5.84 -25.26 10.79
CA PRO A 32 5.14 -25.05 12.07
C PRO A 32 6.06 -24.80 13.28
N GLU A 33 7.28 -25.37 13.26
CA GLU A 33 8.31 -25.20 14.28
C GLU A 33 8.79 -23.75 14.45
N THR A 34 8.62 -22.93 13.41
CA THR A 34 9.06 -21.52 13.42
C THR A 34 8.01 -20.57 13.98
N ARG A 35 6.80 -21.05 14.31
CA ARG A 35 5.67 -20.20 14.74
C ARG A 35 5.92 -19.47 16.06
N SER A 36 6.78 -19.99 16.92
CA SER A 36 7.16 -19.36 18.19
C SER A 36 8.31 -18.35 18.05
N MET A 37 8.95 -18.28 16.88
CA MET A 37 10.04 -17.34 16.63
C MET A 37 9.50 -15.91 16.46
N LEU A 38 10.27 -14.93 16.91
CA LEU A 38 9.97 -13.53 16.64
C LEU A 38 10.05 -13.29 15.12
N THR A 39 8.99 -12.71 14.56
CA THR A 39 8.88 -12.41 13.14
C THR A 39 8.36 -10.99 12.95
N PHE A 40 8.73 -10.39 11.83
CA PHE A 40 8.30 -9.06 11.45
C PHE A 40 7.66 -9.14 10.07
N SER A 41 6.47 -8.57 9.93
CA SER A 41 5.86 -8.27 8.65
C SER A 41 5.97 -6.76 8.44
N VAL A 42 6.53 -6.34 7.31
CA VAL A 42 6.82 -4.93 7.04
C VAL A 42 5.68 -4.34 6.21
N GLU A 43 5.04 -3.31 6.77
CA GLU A 43 4.09 -2.47 6.04
C GLU A 43 4.86 -1.45 5.20
N THR A 44 4.73 -1.53 3.87
CA THR A 44 5.48 -0.67 2.95
C THR A 44 4.75 0.63 2.60
N ALA A 45 3.48 0.76 2.98
CA ALA A 45 2.66 1.92 2.71
C ALA A 45 1.65 2.17 3.83
N HIS A 46 1.10 3.39 3.86
CA HIS A 46 -0.02 3.74 4.74
C HIS A 46 -1.37 3.35 4.09
N PRO A 47 -2.37 2.85 4.83
CA PRO A 47 -3.69 2.51 4.28
C PRO A 47 -4.40 3.62 3.51
N ALA A 48 -4.18 4.88 3.88
CA ALA A 48 -4.72 6.04 3.15
C ALA A 48 -4.23 6.15 1.69
N LYS A 49 -3.19 5.42 1.28
CA LYS A 49 -2.76 5.36 -0.13
C LYS A 49 -3.63 4.43 -0.98
N PHE A 50 -4.45 3.58 -0.36
CA PHE A 50 -5.31 2.59 -1.01
C PHE A 50 -6.72 2.62 -0.40
N PRO A 51 -7.40 3.79 -0.38
CA PRO A 51 -8.65 3.97 0.37
C PRO A 51 -9.80 3.13 -0.21
N GLU A 52 -9.86 2.96 -1.53
CA GLU A 52 -10.93 2.23 -2.21
C GLU A 52 -10.94 0.74 -1.85
N GLU A 53 -9.77 0.12 -1.70
CA GLU A 53 -9.65 -1.27 -1.24
C GLU A 53 -10.16 -1.43 0.19
N ILE A 54 -9.84 -0.46 1.06
CA ILE A 54 -10.29 -0.46 2.46
C ILE A 54 -11.81 -0.26 2.51
N ARG A 55 -12.36 0.72 1.80
CA ARG A 55 -13.81 0.97 1.69
C ARG A 55 -14.56 -0.26 1.20
N THR A 56 -14.08 -0.88 0.13
CA THR A 56 -14.72 -2.06 -0.47
C THR A 56 -14.76 -3.23 0.51
N LEU A 57 -13.66 -3.49 1.22
CA LEU A 57 -13.52 -4.68 2.07
C LEU A 57 -14.09 -4.50 3.48
N LEU A 58 -13.98 -3.31 4.05
CA LEU A 58 -14.27 -3.01 5.45
C LEU A 58 -15.45 -2.03 5.64
N GLN A 59 -15.94 -1.42 4.57
CA GLN A 59 -17.09 -0.51 4.57
C GLN A 59 -16.87 0.74 5.42
N PHE A 60 -15.63 1.22 5.51
CA PHE A 60 -15.26 2.50 6.11
C PHE A 60 -14.02 3.08 5.44
N GLU A 61 -13.80 4.37 5.68
CA GLU A 61 -12.68 5.11 5.11
C GLU A 61 -11.48 5.18 6.05
N PRO A 62 -10.26 4.86 5.58
CA PRO A 62 -9.08 4.98 6.41
C PRO A 62 -8.84 6.45 6.76
N GLU A 63 -8.34 6.70 7.97
CA GLU A 63 -7.93 8.03 8.38
C GLU A 63 -6.79 8.54 7.49
N ILE A 64 -6.93 9.76 6.99
CA ILE A 64 -5.90 10.43 6.20
C ILE A 64 -4.91 11.08 7.18
N PRO A 65 -3.61 10.74 7.12
CA PRO A 65 -2.60 11.41 7.92
C PRO A 65 -2.55 12.91 7.61
N ALA A 66 -2.27 13.74 8.61
CA ALA A 66 -2.13 15.20 8.44
C ALA A 66 -1.15 15.60 7.32
N ALA A 67 -0.14 14.78 7.04
CA ALA A 67 0.82 15.03 5.96
C ALA A 67 0.23 14.93 4.54
N LEU A 68 -0.92 14.27 4.39
CA LEU A 68 -1.63 14.09 3.11
C LEU A 68 -2.91 14.93 3.02
N GLU A 69 -3.26 15.67 4.07
CA GLU A 69 -4.47 16.49 4.11
C GLU A 69 -4.44 17.58 3.02
N GLY A 70 -5.53 17.68 2.25
CA GLY A 70 -5.67 18.64 1.15
C GLY A 70 -4.75 18.41 -0.04
N LEU A 71 -4.05 17.26 -0.12
CA LEU A 71 -3.19 16.95 -1.27
C LEU A 71 -4.01 16.73 -2.54
N ASP A 72 -5.14 16.02 -2.43
CA ASP A 72 -6.03 15.71 -3.55
C ASP A 72 -6.77 16.95 -4.12
N GLU A 73 -6.76 18.07 -3.38
CA GLU A 73 -7.39 19.33 -3.79
C GLU A 73 -6.44 20.23 -4.61
N LYS A 74 -5.15 19.87 -4.70
CA LYS A 74 -4.17 20.66 -5.44
C LYS A 74 -4.29 20.41 -6.94
N GLU A 75 -4.14 21.47 -7.73
CA GLU A 75 -4.05 21.34 -9.18
C GLU A 75 -2.82 20.53 -9.57
N GLU A 76 -3.04 19.47 -10.35
CA GLU A 76 -1.96 18.66 -10.90
C GLU A 76 -1.33 19.36 -12.11
N PHE A 77 0.00 19.36 -12.17
CA PHE A 77 0.74 19.74 -13.37
C PHE A 77 1.28 18.49 -14.05
N LEU A 78 0.62 18.08 -15.12
CA LEU A 78 0.96 16.91 -15.92
C LEU A 78 1.40 17.35 -17.32
N GLN A 79 2.48 16.74 -17.81
CA GLN A 79 2.88 16.88 -19.21
C GLN A 79 2.96 15.51 -19.85
N GLU A 80 2.14 15.31 -20.89
CA GLU A 80 2.15 14.08 -21.67
C GLU A 80 3.40 14.01 -22.56
N LEU A 81 3.95 12.80 -22.69
CA LEU A 81 5.12 12.50 -23.49
C LEU A 81 4.90 11.16 -24.20
N ASP A 82 5.45 11.04 -25.42
CA ASP A 82 5.54 9.75 -26.08
C ASP A 82 6.41 8.81 -25.25
N ALA A 83 6.05 7.52 -25.21
CA ALA A 83 6.78 6.48 -24.50
C ALA A 83 8.07 6.05 -25.22
N THR A 84 8.89 7.03 -25.63
CA THR A 84 10.17 6.84 -26.32
C THR A 84 11.31 7.50 -25.55
N TYR A 85 12.51 6.94 -25.67
CA TYR A 85 13.70 7.51 -25.05
C TYR A 85 13.98 8.91 -25.58
N GLU A 86 13.81 9.12 -26.89
CA GLU A 86 14.10 10.37 -27.57
C GLU A 86 13.20 11.50 -27.08
N ALA A 87 11.90 11.23 -26.92
CA ALA A 87 10.95 12.21 -26.39
C ALA A 87 11.29 12.61 -24.95
N PHE A 88 11.59 11.63 -24.08
CA PHE A 88 11.97 11.90 -22.69
C PHE A 88 13.31 12.64 -22.57
N HIS A 89 14.32 12.23 -23.34
CA HIS A 89 15.63 12.88 -23.36
C HIS A 89 15.56 14.32 -23.90
N ALA A 90 14.77 14.56 -24.95
CA ALA A 90 14.55 15.92 -25.46
C ALA A 90 13.80 16.80 -24.46
N PHE A 91 12.83 16.23 -23.72
CA PHE A 91 12.11 16.91 -22.66
C PHE A 91 13.04 17.38 -21.54
N LEU A 92 13.92 16.52 -21.04
CA LEU A 92 14.87 16.87 -19.98
C LEU A 92 15.86 17.97 -20.38
N LYS A 93 16.24 18.05 -21.66
CA LYS A 93 17.14 19.10 -22.18
C LYS A 93 16.50 20.48 -22.37
N ARG A 94 15.19 20.61 -22.20
CA ARG A 94 14.50 21.91 -22.30
C ARG A 94 14.62 22.76 -21.02
N PHE A 95 15.07 22.16 -19.92
CA PHE A 95 15.36 22.82 -18.64
C PHE A 95 16.86 22.89 -18.40
#